data_AF-A0A9E3EB81-F1
#
_entry.id   AF-A0A9E3EB81-F1
#
_cell.length_a   1.000
_cell.length_b   1.000
_cell.length_c   1.000
_cell.angle_alpha   90.00
_cell.angle_beta   90.00
_cell.angle_gamma   90.00
#
_symmetry.space_group_name_H-M   'P 1'
#
loop_
_entity.id
_entity.type
_entity.pdbx_description
1 polymer ?
#
loop_
_entity_poly.entity_id
_entity_poly.type
_entity_poly.pdbx_seq_one_letter_code
_entity_poly.pdbx_strand_id
1 'polypeptide(L)' 'GRQKGQTEIYRGAEYQVNFVPKVKLEAVVEDGAVAKAIDAIKAAAGTGKIGDGKIFVVAVEEAVRIRTGETGSAAL' A
#
# COMPACT_ATOMS: atom_id res chain seq x y z
N GLY A 1 -18.63 -12.87 8.77
CA GLY A 1 -18.57 -13.17 10.21
C GLY A 1 -17.67 -14.37 10.45
N ARG A 2 -16.65 -14.22 11.30
CA ARG A 2 -15.79 -15.22 11.98
C ARG A 2 -14.61 -14.44 12.57
N GLN A 3 -14.78 -13.83 13.73
CA GLN A 3 -14.59 -14.35 15.10
C GLN A 3 -13.12 -14.33 15.60
N LYS A 4 -13.00 -13.70 16.78
CA LYS A 4 -11.94 -13.69 17.80
C LYS A 4 -10.72 -12.80 17.53
N GLY A 5 -10.76 -11.63 18.17
CA GLY A 5 -9.54 -10.89 18.51
C GLY A 5 -8.61 -11.80 19.31
N GLN A 6 -7.44 -12.07 18.77
CA GLN A 6 -6.36 -12.70 19.51
C GLN A 6 -5.68 -11.60 20.32
N THR A 7 -5.85 -11.67 21.65
CA THR A 7 -4.99 -10.95 22.59
C THR A 7 -3.69 -11.73 22.69
N GLU A 8 -2.64 -11.31 21.98
CA GLU A 8 -1.31 -11.85 22.20
C GLU A 8 -0.70 -11.21 23.46
N ILE A 9 -0.35 -12.05 24.42
CA ILE A 9 0.31 -11.66 25.67
C ILE A 9 1.81 -11.53 25.37
N TYR A 10 2.35 -10.31 25.34
CA TYR A 10 3.79 -10.07 25.33
C TYR A 10 4.25 -9.59 26.72
N ARG A 11 4.94 -10.47 27.46
CA ARG A 11 5.68 -10.16 28.69
C ARG A 11 4.89 -9.46 29.81
N GLY A 12 3.69 -9.97 30.14
CA GLY A 12 3.01 -9.62 31.41
C GLY A 12 2.41 -8.21 31.50
N ALA A 13 2.32 -7.48 30.39
CA ALA A 13 1.54 -6.26 30.27
C ALA A 13 0.46 -6.45 29.19
N GLU A 14 -0.81 -6.25 29.55
CA GLU A 14 -1.90 -6.20 28.58
C GLU A 14 -1.73 -4.96 27.69
N TYR A 15 -1.08 -5.12 26.53
CA TYR A 15 -1.19 -4.14 25.47
C TYR A 15 -2.34 -4.57 24.56
N GLN A 16 -3.48 -3.89 24.67
CA GLN A 16 -4.42 -3.86 23.56
C GLN A 16 -3.73 -3.18 22.38
N VAL A 17 -3.17 -3.97 21.47
CA VAL A 17 -2.64 -3.46 20.20
C VAL A 17 -3.85 -3.15 19.32
N ASN A 18 -4.33 -1.92 19.43
CA ASN A 18 -5.40 -1.40 18.59
C ASN A 18 -4.83 -1.03 17.22
N PHE A 19 -5.07 -1.88 16.23
CA PHE A 19 -4.77 -1.56 14.84
C PHE A 19 -5.86 -0.65 14.28
N VAL A 20 -5.45 0.49 13.72
CA VAL A 20 -6.36 1.33 12.93
C VAL A 20 -6.47 0.70 11.54
N PRO A 21 -7.68 0.32 11.07
CA PRO A 21 -7.85 -0.22 9.72
C PRO A 21 -7.37 0.77 8.65
N LYS A 22 -6.58 0.28 7.69
CA LYS A 22 -6.07 1.04 6.53
C LYS A 22 -6.19 0.19 5.28
N VAL A 23 -6.33 0.84 4.12
CA VAL A 23 -6.28 0.19 2.82
C VAL A 23 -4.85 0.28 2.28
N LYS A 24 -4.31 -0.84 1.79
CA LYS A 24 -3.06 -0.85 1.02
C LYS A 24 -3.40 -0.80 -0.47
N LEU A 25 -2.89 0.22 -1.16
CA LEU A 25 -2.94 0.33 -2.62
C LEU A 25 -1.55 0.01 -3.17
N GLU A 26 -1.49 -0.89 -4.13
CA GLU A 26 -0.27 -1.23 -4.88
C GLU A 26 -0.57 -1.01 -6.36
N ALA A 27 0.24 -0.19 -7.02
CA ALA A 27 0.13 0.11 -8.43
C ALA A 27 1.54 0.23 -9.02
N VAL A 28 1.76 -0.44 -10.15
CA VAL A 28 2.98 -0.30 -10.94
C VAL A 28 2.71 0.73 -12.03
N VAL A 29 3.62 1.68 -12.18
CA VAL A 29 3.55 2.75 -13.18
C VAL A 29 4.91 2.88 -13.86
N GLU A 30 4.94 3.45 -15.06
CA GLU A 30 6.21 3.82 -15.70
C GLU A 30 6.96 4.85 -14.86
N ASP A 31 8.30 4.83 -14.91
CA ASP A 31 9.19 5.74 -14.16
C ASP A 31 8.82 7.22 -14.34
N GLY A 32 8.48 7.61 -15.58
CA GLY A 32 8.07 8.98 -15.91
C GLY A 32 6.76 9.42 -15.25
N ALA A 33 5.93 8.48 -14.80
CA ALA A 33 4.64 8.75 -14.15
C ALA A 33 4.72 8.74 -12.61
N VAL A 34 5.83 8.31 -12.01
CA VAL A 34 5.98 8.15 -10.55
C VAL A 34 5.64 9.42 -9.79
N ALA A 35 6.22 10.56 -10.18
CA ALA A 35 5.97 11.85 -9.51
C ALA A 35 4.48 12.25 -9.58
N LYS A 36 3.87 12.11 -10.76
CA LYS A 36 2.46 12.42 -10.98
C LYS A 36 1.54 11.50 -10.16
N ALA A 37 1.87 10.22 -10.05
CA ALA A 37 1.10 9.27 -9.24
C ALA A 37 1.16 9.62 -7.75
N ILE A 38 2.34 9.96 -7.22
CA ILE A 38 2.51 10.39 -5.83
C ILE A 38 1.68 11.63 -5.54
N ASP A 39 1.74 12.64 -6.40
CA ASP A 39 0.99 13.88 -6.20
C ASP A 39 -0.52 13.67 -6.29
N ALA A 40 -1.00 12.83 -7.22
CA ALA A 40 -2.41 12.46 -7.31
C ALA A 40 -2.91 11.75 -6.04
N ILE A 41 -2.14 10.80 -5.50
CA ILE A 41 -2.49 10.09 -4.26
C ILE A 41 -2.51 11.06 -3.07
N LYS A 42 -1.48 11.92 -2.95
CA LYS A 42 -1.42 12.92 -1.87
C LYS A 42 -2.62 13.87 -1.91
N ALA A 43 -2.99 14.35 -3.10
CA ALA A 43 -4.12 15.26 -3.27
C ALA A 43 -5.47 14.59 -2.95
N ALA A 44 -5.64 13.32 -3.32
CA ALA A 44 -6.90 12.60 -3.12
C ALA A 44 -7.07 12.04 -1.70
N ALA A 45 -5.99 11.55 -1.07
CA ALA A 45 -6.05 10.85 0.21
C ALA A 45 -5.60 11.70 1.41
N GLY A 46 -4.92 12.83 1.19
CA GLY A 46 -4.47 13.72 2.25
C GLY A 46 -5.60 14.52 2.87
N THR A 47 -5.76 14.41 4.19
CA THR A 47 -6.73 15.20 4.97
C THR A 47 -6.06 16.24 5.86
N GLY A 48 -4.74 16.19 6.00
CA GLY A 48 -3.95 17.04 6.89
C GLY A 48 -3.98 16.59 8.34
N LYS A 49 -4.55 15.41 8.63
CA LYS A 49 -4.70 14.88 9.99
C LYS A 49 -3.72 13.73 10.23
N ILE A 50 -3.48 13.45 11.52
CA ILE A 50 -2.67 12.30 11.92
C ILE A 50 -3.32 11.02 11.39
N GLY A 51 -2.54 10.22 10.67
CA GLY A 51 -2.96 8.93 10.15
C GLY A 51 -3.31 8.89 8.66
N ASP A 52 -3.05 9.95 7.89
CA ASP A 52 -3.23 9.96 6.43
C ASP A 52 -2.42 8.87 5.69
N GLY A 53 -1.40 8.30 6.35
CA GLY A 53 -0.67 7.13 5.87
C GLY A 53 0.71 7.50 5.33
N LYS A 54 1.25 6.63 4.48
CA LYS A 54 2.57 6.76 3.85
C LYS A 54 2.48 6.22 2.42
N ILE A 55 3.27 6.80 1.54
CA ILE A 55 3.50 6.29 0.18
C ILE A 55 4.92 5.77 0.15
N PHE A 56 5.09 4.54 -0.33
CA PHE A 56 6.39 3.93 -0.56
C PHE A 56 6.57 3.75 -2.06
N VAL A 57 7.77 4.06 -2.55
CA VAL A 57 8.17 3.82 -3.94
C VAL A 57 9.18 2.68 -3.91
N VAL A 58 8.91 1.64 -4.68
CA VAL A 58 9.78 0.47 -4.82
C VAL A 58 10.01 0.26 -6.31
N ALA A 59 11.27 0.05 -6.69
CA ALA A 59 11.61 -0.25 -8.08
C ALA A 59 11.07 -1.63 -8.47
N VAL A 60 10.46 -1.73 -9.63
CA VAL A 60 10.03 -3.00 -10.24
C VAL A 60 10.94 -3.27 -11.42
N GLU A 61 11.75 -4.32 -11.33
CA GLU A 61 12.73 -4.64 -12.38
C GLU A 61 12.07 -5.20 -13.65
N GLU A 62 10.94 -5.91 -13.52
CA GLU A 62 10.25 -6.54 -14.64
C GLU A 62 8.74 -6.67 -14.35
N ALA A 63 7.91 -6.53 -15.38
CA ALA A 63 6.47 -6.70 -15.31
C ALA A 63 6.00 -7.56 -16.48
N VAL A 64 5.14 -8.55 -16.23
CA VAL A 64 4.65 -9.46 -17.28
C VAL A 64 3.13 -9.49 -17.29
N ARG A 65 2.51 -9.18 -18.43
CA ARG A 65 1.06 -9.28 -18.59
C ARG A 65 0.68 -10.72 -18.94
N ILE A 66 0.10 -11.44 -17.96
CA ILE A 66 -0.25 -12.87 -18.08
C ILE A 66 -1.02 -13.21 -19.37
N ARG A 67 -1.94 -12.34 -19.80
CA ARG A 67 -2.81 -12.61 -20.95
C ARG A 67 -2.09 -12.56 -22.30
N THR A 68 -1.12 -11.67 -22.47
CA THR A 68 -0.48 -11.40 -23.76
C THR A 68 0.98 -11.82 -23.80
N GLY A 69 1.63 -11.98 -22.63
CA GLY A 69 3.06 -12.23 -22.51
C GLY A 69 3.92 -10.98 -22.72
N GLU A 70 3.30 -9.80 -22.87
CA GLU A 70 4.03 -8.52 -22.94
C GLU A 70 4.83 -8.29 -21.66
N THR A 71 6.03 -7.71 -21.81
CA THR A 71 6.97 -7.46 -20.72
C THR A 71 7.32 -5.98 -20.60
N GLY A 72 7.95 -5.59 -19.49
CA GLY A 72 8.36 -4.22 -19.20
C GLY A 72 7.20 -3.22 -19.23
N SER A 73 7.41 -2.05 -19.84
CA SER A 73 6.38 -1.00 -19.93
C SER A 73 5.17 -1.42 -20.75
N ALA A 74 5.32 -2.28 -21.77
CA ALA A 74 4.19 -2.77 -22.56
C ALA A 74 3.22 -3.64 -21.73
N ALA A 75 3.68 -4.17 -20.60
CA ALA A 75 2.86 -4.96 -19.70
C ALA A 75 1.94 -4.13 -18.79
N LEU A 76 2.15 -2.80 -18.71
CA LEU A 76 1.35 -1.87 -17.92
C LEU A 76 0.12 -1.44 -18.72
#